data_AF-A0A9E1XRJ5-F1
#
_entry.id   AF-A0A9E1XRJ5-F1
#
_cell.length_a   1.000
_cell.length_b   1.000
_cell.length_c   1.000
_cell.angle_alpha   90.00
_cell.angle_beta   90.00
_cell.angle_gamma   90.00
#
_symmetry.space_group_name_H-M   'P 1'
#
loop_
_entity.id
_entity.type
_entity.pdbx_description
1 polymer ?
#
loop_
_entity_poly.entity_id
_entity_poly.type
_entity_poly.pdbx_seq_one_letter_code
_entity_poly.pdbx_strand_id
1 'polypeptide(L)'
;AEMETHGWFHNRSLSPTDDGFTPEYFDGLFGTLKPGEARSIKYFLISEPGVWGIGNGYLQDILLSARLHPRARAVDLDTAQRQAVFTAITATIERAVRLRGRTDEYDLFGNRGTYQRLLHAKVTGTPCPQCGQAPIEKGSFLGGAIYTCPSCQGPPPAPIRRARRAKK
;
A
#
# COMPACT_ATOMS: atom_id res chain seq x y z
N ALA A 1 -2.23 -15.14 -27.10
CA ALA A 1 -2.24 -14.52 -28.43
C ALA A 1 -2.99 -13.18 -28.42
N GLU A 2 -4.33 -13.13 -28.45
CA GLU A 2 -5.08 -11.86 -28.58
C GLU A 2 -5.07 -11.00 -27.30
N MET A 3 -5.13 -11.64 -26.13
CA MET A 3 -5.10 -10.99 -24.82
C MET A 3 -3.74 -10.32 -24.54
N GLU A 4 -2.64 -10.95 -24.96
CA GLU A 4 -1.27 -10.47 -24.72
C GLU A 4 -0.92 -9.23 -25.56
N THR A 5 -1.59 -9.04 -26.69
CA THR A 5 -1.41 -7.89 -27.60
C THR A 5 -2.37 -6.75 -27.31
N HIS A 6 -3.30 -6.90 -26.35
CA HIS A 6 -4.34 -5.91 -26.10
C HIS A 6 -3.80 -4.71 -25.30
N GLY A 7 -4.20 -3.50 -25.72
CA GLY A 7 -3.85 -2.18 -25.14
C GLY A 7 -3.84 -2.09 -23.61
N TRP A 8 -4.75 -2.83 -22.99
CA TRP A 8 -5.00 -2.83 -21.55
C TRP A 8 -4.26 -3.93 -20.79
N PHE A 9 -3.56 -4.81 -21.51
CA PHE A 9 -2.83 -5.97 -20.97
C PHE A 9 -1.31 -5.74 -20.97
N HIS A 10 -0.86 -4.50 -21.17
CA HIS A 10 0.54 -4.17 -21.42
C HIS A 10 1.41 -4.02 -20.18
N ASN A 11 0.87 -4.21 -18.96
CA ASN A 11 1.64 -3.96 -17.76
C ASN A 11 1.82 -5.21 -16.89
N ARG A 12 3.06 -5.71 -16.87
CA ARG A 12 3.49 -6.99 -16.28
C ARG A 12 3.96 -6.87 -14.83
N SER A 13 3.39 -5.95 -14.05
CA SER A 13 3.67 -5.95 -12.62
C SER A 13 2.97 -7.13 -11.97
N LEU A 14 3.68 -7.85 -11.11
CA LEU A 14 3.15 -9.04 -10.48
C LEU A 14 2.17 -8.65 -9.36
N SER A 15 1.14 -9.48 -9.23
CA SER A 15 0.25 -9.52 -8.07
C SER A 15 0.95 -10.25 -6.92
N PRO A 16 0.66 -9.91 -5.65
CA PRO A 16 1.14 -10.65 -4.49
C PRO A 16 0.75 -12.13 -4.44
N THR A 17 -0.19 -12.55 -5.28
CA THR A 17 -0.64 -13.94 -5.41
C THR A 17 0.10 -14.71 -6.51
N ASP A 18 0.96 -14.06 -7.28
CA ASP A 18 1.71 -14.71 -8.36
C ASP A 18 2.96 -15.40 -7.80
N ASP A 19 3.28 -16.59 -8.29
CA ASP A 19 4.46 -17.37 -7.84
C ASP A 19 5.79 -16.60 -7.98
N GLY A 20 5.85 -15.64 -8.91
CA GLY A 20 7.02 -14.79 -9.14
C GLY A 20 7.13 -13.58 -8.21
N PHE A 21 6.16 -13.32 -7.32
CA PHE A 21 6.19 -12.20 -6.38
C PHE A 21 7.10 -12.49 -5.19
N THR A 22 8.41 -12.50 -5.44
CA THR A 22 9.44 -12.80 -4.44
C THR A 22 9.97 -11.51 -3.77
N PRO A 23 10.68 -11.62 -2.62
CA PRO A 23 11.35 -10.48 -2.00
C PRO A 23 12.29 -9.75 -2.98
N GLU A 24 13.01 -10.50 -3.81
CA GLU A 24 13.97 -9.97 -4.79
C GLU A 24 13.27 -9.20 -5.90
N TYR A 25 12.15 -9.72 -6.41
CA TYR A 25 11.31 -9.01 -7.36
C TYR A 25 10.83 -7.68 -6.77
N PHE A 26 10.28 -7.72 -5.55
CA PHE A 26 9.72 -6.55 -4.89
C PHE A 26 10.78 -5.49 -4.59
N ASP A 27 11.96 -5.87 -4.09
CA ASP A 27 13.05 -4.92 -3.85
C ASP A 27 13.56 -4.32 -5.18
N GLY A 28 13.59 -5.13 -6.25
CA GLY A 28 13.92 -4.69 -7.60
C GLY A 28 13.05 -3.53 -8.11
N LEU A 29 11.78 -3.44 -7.67
CA LEU A 29 10.88 -2.33 -8.03
C LEU A 29 11.43 -0.97 -7.58
N PHE A 30 12.13 -0.92 -6.44
CA PHE A 30 12.72 0.32 -5.91
C PHE A 30 13.89 0.82 -6.77
N GLY A 31 14.52 -0.06 -7.57
CA GLY A 31 15.53 0.32 -8.55
C GLY A 31 15.02 1.25 -9.66
N THR A 32 13.69 1.33 -9.84
CA THR A 32 13.06 2.26 -10.79
C THR A 32 12.94 3.70 -10.26
N LEU A 33 13.21 3.91 -8.97
CA LEU A 33 13.15 5.22 -8.35
C LEU A 33 14.44 6.01 -8.62
N LYS A 34 14.29 7.26 -9.02
CA LYS A 34 15.44 8.15 -9.21
C LYS A 34 15.87 8.76 -7.87
N PRO A 35 17.17 9.00 -7.63
CA PRO A 35 17.61 9.77 -6.47
C PRO A 35 16.90 11.12 -6.39
N GLY A 36 16.39 11.47 -5.21
CA GLY A 36 15.62 12.71 -4.99
C GLY A 36 14.17 12.68 -5.48
N GLU A 37 13.72 11.55 -6.06
CA GLU A 37 12.32 11.38 -6.44
C GLU A 37 11.42 11.38 -5.21
N ALA A 38 10.31 12.10 -5.32
CA ALA A 38 9.45 12.35 -4.18
C ALA A 38 8.15 11.54 -4.22
N ARG A 39 8.18 10.35 -4.83
CA ARG A 39 7.06 9.42 -4.78
C ARG A 39 6.88 8.90 -3.35
N SER A 40 5.69 9.08 -2.79
CA SER A 40 5.32 8.46 -1.51
C SER A 40 5.19 6.96 -1.65
N ILE A 41 5.41 6.18 -0.59
CA ILE A 41 5.25 4.72 -0.58
C ILE A 41 3.83 4.29 -0.99
N LYS A 42 2.79 5.00 -0.52
CA LYS A 42 1.41 4.74 -0.95
C LYS A 42 1.25 4.85 -2.46
N TYR A 43 1.77 5.93 -3.05
CA TYR A 43 1.71 6.14 -4.49
C TYR A 43 2.55 5.11 -5.24
N PHE A 44 3.79 4.89 -4.81
CA PHE A 44 4.71 3.94 -5.43
C PHE A 44 4.12 2.54 -5.56
N LEU A 45 3.45 2.03 -4.51
CA LEU A 45 2.85 0.70 -4.50
C LEU A 45 1.67 0.55 -5.47
N ILE A 46 0.96 1.64 -5.81
CA ILE A 46 -0.22 1.61 -6.70
C ILE A 46 0.03 2.25 -8.07
N SER A 47 1.23 2.78 -8.30
CA SER A 47 1.65 3.44 -9.53
C SER A 47 2.60 2.55 -10.31
N GLU A 48 2.68 2.71 -11.62
CA GLU A 48 3.57 1.91 -12.46
C GLU A 48 5.07 2.13 -12.14
N PRO A 49 5.90 1.07 -12.02
CA PRO A 49 5.54 -0.35 -12.15
C PRO A 49 4.71 -0.87 -10.98
N GLY A 50 5.03 -0.55 -9.72
CA GLY A 50 4.19 -0.83 -8.54
C GLY A 50 3.82 -2.30 -8.36
N VAL A 51 2.81 -2.54 -7.51
CA VAL A 51 2.29 -3.87 -7.21
C VAL A 51 0.84 -3.94 -7.69
N TRP A 52 0.54 -4.94 -8.52
CA TRP A 52 -0.79 -5.06 -9.11
C TRP A 52 -1.78 -5.70 -8.12
N GLY A 53 -3.06 -5.33 -8.21
CA GLY A 53 -4.12 -5.92 -7.37
C GLY A 53 -4.26 -5.36 -5.95
N ILE A 54 -3.43 -4.39 -5.52
CA ILE A 54 -3.56 -3.79 -4.19
C ILE A 54 -4.44 -2.53 -4.21
N GLY A 55 -5.62 -2.63 -3.60
CA GLY A 55 -6.53 -1.50 -3.39
C GLY A 55 -6.22 -0.64 -2.15
N ASN A 56 -6.79 0.57 -2.08
CA ASN A 56 -6.59 1.51 -0.97
C ASN A 56 -7.01 0.97 0.42
N GLY A 57 -7.94 0.02 0.46
CA GLY A 57 -8.36 -0.64 1.72
C GLY A 57 -7.23 -1.47 2.33
N TYR A 58 -6.72 -2.44 1.56
CA TYR A 58 -5.62 -3.31 1.98
C TYR A 58 -4.32 -2.53 2.19
N LEU A 59 -4.03 -1.55 1.34
CA LEU A 59 -2.81 -0.77 1.41
C LEU A 59 -2.62 -0.03 2.75
N GLN A 60 -3.70 0.44 3.36
CA GLN A 60 -3.61 1.11 4.66
C GLN A 60 -3.23 0.13 5.77
N ASP A 61 -3.86 -1.04 5.80
CA ASP A 61 -3.54 -2.11 6.76
C ASP A 61 -2.09 -2.60 6.56
N ILE A 62 -1.67 -2.79 5.30
CA ILE A 62 -0.29 -3.14 4.94
C ILE A 62 0.71 -2.12 5.51
N LEU A 63 0.47 -0.83 5.30
CA LEU A 63 1.37 0.23 5.78
C LEU A 63 1.35 0.39 7.30
N LEU A 64 0.23 0.07 7.97
CA LEU A 64 0.18 -0.01 9.44
C LEU A 64 1.03 -1.16 9.96
N SER A 65 0.88 -2.35 9.37
CA SER A 65 1.68 -3.53 9.73
C SER A 65 3.16 -3.33 9.46
N ALA A 66 3.52 -2.66 8.36
CA ALA A 66 4.89 -2.28 8.02
C ALA A 66 5.40 -1.05 8.82
N ARG A 67 4.57 -0.44 9.68
CA ARG A 67 4.92 0.74 10.50
C ARG A 67 5.44 1.93 9.68
N LEU A 68 4.84 2.16 8.51
CA LEU A 68 5.24 3.24 7.60
C LEU A 68 4.10 4.22 7.35
N HIS A 69 4.40 5.51 7.47
CA HIS A 69 3.44 6.55 7.11
C HIS A 69 3.14 6.50 5.60
N PRO A 70 1.87 6.63 5.14
CA PRO A 70 1.53 6.58 3.71
C PRO A 70 2.24 7.61 2.83
N ARG A 71 2.70 8.71 3.43
CA ARG A 71 3.45 9.78 2.78
C ARG A 71 4.98 9.60 2.82
N ALA A 72 5.51 8.59 3.49
CA ALA A 72 6.95 8.30 3.53
C ALA A 72 7.50 8.21 2.10
N ARG A 73 8.67 8.77 1.81
CA ARG A 73 9.24 8.73 0.46
C ARG A 73 9.76 7.32 0.18
N ALA A 74 9.35 6.72 -0.94
CA ALA A 74 9.77 5.38 -1.31
C ALA A 74 11.31 5.25 -1.44
N VAL A 75 11.97 6.32 -1.89
CA VAL A 75 13.44 6.40 -2.01
C VAL A 75 14.18 6.38 -0.68
N ASP A 76 13.52 6.75 0.42
CA ASP A 76 14.14 6.82 1.75
C ASP A 76 14.04 5.50 2.51
N LEU A 77 13.30 4.52 1.98
CA LEU A 77 13.13 3.24 2.65
C LEU A 77 14.43 2.44 2.59
N ASP A 78 14.92 2.05 3.77
CA ASP A 78 16.01 1.09 3.91
C ASP A 78 15.54 -0.34 3.58
N THR A 79 16.51 -1.26 3.45
CA THR A 79 16.23 -2.65 3.10
C THR A 79 15.31 -3.35 4.11
N ALA A 80 15.42 -3.04 5.40
CA ALA A 80 14.59 -3.64 6.43
C ALA A 80 13.14 -3.15 6.34
N GLN A 81 12.94 -1.87 6.05
CA GLN A 81 11.62 -1.28 5.81
C GLN A 81 10.98 -1.85 4.55
N ARG A 82 11.74 -2.04 3.46
CA ARG A 82 11.24 -2.69 2.25
C ARG A 82 10.82 -4.13 2.52
N GLN A 83 11.64 -4.88 3.25
CA GLN A 83 11.29 -6.24 3.66
C GLN A 83 10.04 -6.28 4.54
N ALA A 84 9.88 -5.34 5.47
CA ALA A 84 8.68 -5.22 6.28
C ALA A 84 7.42 -4.93 5.44
N VAL A 85 7.54 -4.09 4.41
CA VAL A 85 6.45 -3.86 3.45
C VAL A 85 6.11 -5.13 2.68
N PHE A 86 7.12 -5.83 2.14
CA PHE A 86 6.90 -7.10 1.43
C PHE A 86 6.16 -8.13 2.29
N THR A 87 6.62 -8.35 3.51
CA THR A 87 5.99 -9.28 4.46
C THR A 87 4.56 -8.84 4.81
N ALA A 88 4.32 -7.53 4.97
CA ALA A 88 2.99 -7.01 5.25
C ALA A 88 2.03 -7.17 4.05
N ILE A 89 2.53 -7.00 2.83
CA ILE A 89 1.76 -7.20 1.59
C ILE A 89 1.31 -8.66 1.50
N THR A 90 2.25 -9.60 1.52
CA THR A 90 1.98 -11.03 1.37
C THR A 90 1.03 -11.52 2.47
N ALA A 91 1.32 -11.24 3.74
CA ALA A 91 0.48 -11.65 4.86
C ALA A 91 -0.95 -11.07 4.78
N THR A 92 -1.10 -9.80 4.39
CA THR A 92 -2.41 -9.15 4.27
C THR A 92 -3.22 -9.75 3.12
N ILE A 93 -2.61 -9.90 1.94
CA ILE A 93 -3.30 -10.38 0.75
C ILE A 93 -3.66 -11.86 0.89
N GLU A 94 -2.76 -12.70 1.38
CA GLU A 94 -3.09 -14.10 1.65
C GLU A 94 -4.25 -14.24 2.65
N ARG A 95 -4.26 -13.42 3.71
CA ARG A 95 -5.36 -13.39 4.68
C ARG A 95 -6.65 -12.93 4.02
N ALA A 96 -6.60 -11.91 3.17
CA ALA A 96 -7.76 -11.42 2.44
C ALA A 96 -8.34 -12.50 1.53
N VAL A 97 -7.51 -13.21 0.77
CA VAL A 97 -7.91 -14.33 -0.10
C VAL A 97 -8.59 -15.43 0.72
N ARG A 98 -7.95 -15.90 1.81
CA ARG A 98 -8.54 -16.92 2.70
C ARG A 98 -9.88 -16.51 3.29
N LEU A 99 -10.08 -15.22 3.54
CA LEU A 99 -11.29 -14.66 4.12
C LEU A 99 -12.31 -14.19 3.07
N ARG A 100 -12.10 -14.48 1.77
CA ARG A 100 -12.96 -14.09 0.65
C ARG A 100 -13.13 -12.58 0.50
N GLY A 101 -12.08 -11.83 0.80
CA GLY A 101 -12.06 -10.36 0.74
C GLY A 101 -12.67 -9.69 1.96
N ARG A 102 -12.85 -8.38 1.86
CA ARG A 102 -13.37 -7.53 2.94
C ARG A 102 -14.83 -7.80 3.23
N THR A 103 -15.27 -7.39 4.41
CA THR A 103 -16.69 -7.40 4.78
C THR A 103 -17.60 -6.57 3.85
N ASP A 104 -17.05 -5.67 3.04
CA ASP A 104 -17.79 -4.90 2.03
C ASP A 104 -17.62 -5.46 0.60
N GLU A 105 -17.01 -6.64 0.45
CA GLU A 105 -16.78 -7.35 -0.82
C GLU A 105 -17.55 -8.68 -0.85
N TYR A 106 -17.87 -9.14 -2.06
CA TYR A 106 -18.58 -10.39 -2.32
C TYR A 106 -17.85 -11.19 -3.41
N ASP A 107 -17.83 -12.51 -3.28
CA ASP A 107 -17.31 -13.40 -4.32
C ASP A 107 -18.31 -13.58 -5.47
N LEU A 108 -17.91 -14.33 -6.51
CA LEU A 108 -18.73 -14.60 -7.70
C LEU A 108 -20.03 -15.36 -7.39
N PHE A 109 -20.11 -16.02 -6.23
CA PHE A 109 -21.27 -16.76 -5.77
C PHE A 109 -22.14 -15.95 -4.80
N GLY A 110 -21.81 -14.68 -4.58
CA GLY A 110 -22.53 -13.78 -3.67
C GLY A 110 -22.20 -14.00 -2.19
N ASN A 111 -21.16 -14.77 -1.85
CA ASN A 111 -20.74 -14.92 -0.46
C ASN A 111 -19.94 -13.69 -0.01
N ARG A 112 -20.28 -13.19 1.16
CA ARG A 112 -19.63 -12.03 1.76
C ARG A 112 -18.23 -12.38 2.28
N GLY A 113 -17.29 -11.47 2.05
CA GLY A 113 -15.96 -11.52 2.67
C GLY A 113 -15.99 -11.31 4.18
N THR A 114 -14.94 -11.76 4.85
CA THR A 114 -14.81 -11.73 6.32
C THR A 114 -13.53 -11.06 6.80
N TYR A 115 -12.70 -10.55 5.89
CA TYR A 115 -11.54 -9.74 6.26
C TYR A 115 -12.00 -8.43 6.91
N GLN A 116 -11.59 -8.24 8.17
CA GLN A 116 -11.86 -7.02 8.92
C GLN A 116 -10.69 -6.05 8.74
N ARG A 117 -10.99 -4.86 8.21
CA ARG A 117 -10.00 -3.79 8.06
C ARG A 117 -9.52 -3.30 9.42
N LEU A 118 -8.20 -3.18 9.58
CA LEU A 118 -7.61 -2.53 10.75
C LEU A 118 -7.88 -1.03 10.72
N LEU A 119 -7.79 -0.43 9.54
CA LEU A 119 -7.90 1.01 9.33
C LEU A 119 -9.09 1.36 8.43
N HIS A 120 -10.05 2.11 9.00
CA HIS A 120 -11.25 2.56 8.31
C HIS A 120 -11.95 3.70 9.06
N ALA A 121 -12.99 4.29 8.47
CA ALA A 121 -13.68 5.46 9.02
C ALA A 121 -14.14 5.32 10.48
N LYS A 122 -14.67 4.14 10.84
CA LYS A 122 -15.30 3.90 12.14
C LYS A 122 -14.29 3.78 13.29
N VAL A 123 -13.01 3.50 13.02
CA VAL A 123 -11.95 3.41 14.05
C VAL A 123 -11.24 4.75 14.27
N THR A 124 -11.65 5.81 13.58
CA THR A 124 -11.06 7.15 13.82
C THR A 124 -11.29 7.57 15.27
N GLY A 125 -10.24 8.01 15.95
CA GLY A 125 -10.28 8.41 17.36
C GLY A 125 -10.22 7.25 18.36
N THR A 126 -10.34 5.99 17.92
CA THR A 126 -10.19 4.82 18.81
C THR A 126 -8.72 4.43 18.95
N PRO A 127 -8.30 3.77 20.05
CA PRO A 127 -6.95 3.25 20.20
C PRO A 127 -6.52 2.39 19.02
N CYS A 128 -5.27 2.53 18.60
CA CYS A 128 -4.73 1.78 17.47
C CYS A 128 -4.88 0.26 17.70
N PRO A 129 -5.42 -0.50 16.74
CA PRO A 129 -5.58 -1.95 16.88
C PRO A 129 -4.25 -2.71 16.92
N GLN A 130 -3.13 -2.08 16.55
CA GLN A 130 -1.81 -2.70 16.54
C GLN A 130 -1.00 -2.43 17.82
N CYS A 131 -0.94 -1.17 18.30
CA CYS A 131 -0.17 -0.84 19.49
C CYS A 131 -1.01 -0.50 20.73
N GLY A 132 -2.30 -0.21 20.58
CA GLY A 132 -3.19 0.19 21.68
C GLY A 132 -2.91 1.57 22.29
N GLN A 133 -1.90 2.31 21.81
CA GLN A 133 -1.42 3.53 22.47
C GLN A 133 -2.10 4.81 21.94
N ALA A 134 -1.85 5.17 20.68
CA ALA A 134 -2.39 6.39 20.10
C ALA A 134 -3.73 6.18 19.38
N PRO A 135 -4.63 7.18 19.40
CA PRO A 135 -5.84 7.14 18.60
C PRO A 135 -5.52 7.16 17.10
N ILE A 136 -6.36 6.51 16.30
CA ILE A 136 -6.24 6.57 14.84
C ILE A 136 -6.68 7.95 14.33
N GLU A 137 -5.83 8.57 13.53
CA GLU A 137 -6.08 9.87 12.92
C GLU A 137 -6.63 9.70 11.51
N LYS A 138 -7.58 10.57 11.13
CA LYS A 138 -8.08 10.67 9.75
C LYS A 138 -7.39 11.81 9.03
N GLY A 139 -6.91 11.54 7.83
CA GLY A 139 -6.37 12.54 6.90
C GLY A 139 -6.87 12.35 5.48
N SER A 140 -6.38 13.21 4.58
CA SER A 140 -6.69 13.18 3.15
C SER A 140 -5.40 13.11 2.35
N PHE A 141 -5.28 12.16 1.42
CA PHE A 141 -4.10 12.03 0.58
C PHE A 141 -4.41 11.33 -0.75
N LEU A 142 -3.91 11.92 -1.86
CA LEU A 142 -4.14 11.46 -3.23
C LEU A 142 -5.63 11.30 -3.58
N GLY A 143 -6.47 12.26 -3.17
CA GLY A 143 -7.90 12.27 -3.47
C GLY A 143 -8.76 11.31 -2.63
N GLY A 144 -8.17 10.60 -1.66
CA GLY A 144 -8.90 9.70 -0.77
C GLY A 144 -8.63 9.95 0.71
N ALA A 145 -9.50 9.39 1.56
CA ALA A 145 -9.25 9.34 3.00
C ALA A 145 -8.09 8.38 3.31
N ILE A 146 -7.27 8.75 4.28
CA ILE A 146 -6.28 7.89 4.91
C ILE A 146 -6.52 7.85 6.41
N TYR A 147 -6.24 6.71 7.02
CA TYR A 147 -6.24 6.53 8.46
C TYR A 147 -4.84 6.11 8.89
N THR A 148 -4.32 6.69 9.98
CA THR A 148 -2.94 6.46 10.42
C THR A 148 -2.82 6.42 11.93
N CYS A 149 -1.86 5.67 12.45
CA CYS A 149 -1.49 5.70 13.86
C CYS A 149 -0.20 6.49 14.05
N PRO A 150 -0.18 7.61 14.79
CA PRO A 150 1.04 8.41 14.97
C PRO A 150 2.13 7.68 15.76
N SER A 151 1.78 6.75 16.66
CA SER A 151 2.75 5.92 17.39
C SER A 151 3.38 4.83 16.51
N CYS A 152 2.60 4.16 15.66
CA CYS A 152 3.11 3.07 14.82
C CYS A 152 3.80 3.58 13.56
N GLN A 153 3.27 4.63 12.94
CA GLN A 153 3.69 5.09 11.62
C GLN A 153 4.47 6.41 11.65
N GLY A 154 4.60 7.02 12.84
CA GLY A 154 5.25 8.31 13.01
C GLY A 154 4.42 9.49 12.49
N PRO A 155 4.93 10.73 12.66
CA PRO A 155 4.29 11.91 12.12
C PRO A 155 4.33 11.90 10.58
N PRO A 156 3.40 12.61 9.92
CA PRO A 156 3.47 12.80 8.47
C PRO A 156 4.81 13.46 8.11
N PRO A 157 5.58 12.91 7.15
CA PRO A 157 6.80 13.56 6.69
C PRO A 157 6.49 14.93 6.09
N ALA A 158 7.49 15.82 6.14
CA ALA A 158 7.38 17.16 5.60
C ALA A 158 6.83 17.13 4.16
N PRO A 159 5.96 18.08 3.78
CA PRO A 159 5.37 18.10 2.46
C PRO A 159 6.45 18.09 1.40
N ILE A 160 6.29 17.17 0.44
CA ILE A 160 7.16 17.04 -0.71
C ILE A 160 7.17 18.38 -1.47
N ARG A 161 8.27 19.13 -1.36
CA ARG A 161 8.49 20.33 -2.18
C ARG A 161 8.67 19.83 -3.61
N ARG A 162 7.67 20.02 -4.48
CA ARG A 162 7.86 19.82 -5.91
C ARG A 162 9.03 20.68 -6.35
N ALA A 163 10.07 20.09 -6.92
CA ALA A 163 11.06 20.86 -7.67
C ALA A 163 10.27 21.70 -8.69
N ARG A 164 10.46 23.02 -8.67
CA ARG A 164 9.88 23.90 -9.70
C ARG A 164 10.27 23.30 -11.04
N ARG A 165 9.29 22.85 -11.84
CA ARG A 165 9.54 22.61 -13.26
C ARG A 165 10.13 23.91 -13.81
N ALA A 166 11.37 23.88 -14.28
CA ALA A 166 11.86 24.94 -15.14
C ALA A 166 10.84 25.05 -16.29
N LYS A 167 10.19 26.20 -16.42
CA LYS A 167 9.40 26.49 -17.61
C LYS A 167 10.39 26.39 -18.78
N LYS A 168 10.18 25.42 -19.67
CA LYS A 168 10.71 25.50 -21.03
C LYS A 168 9.86 26.50 -21.80
#